data_AF-A0A946DYY6-F1
#
_entry.id   AF-A0A946DYY6-F1
#
_cell.length_a   1.000
_cell.length_b   1.000
_cell.length_c   1.000
_cell.angle_alpha   90.00
_cell.angle_beta   90.00
_cell.angle_gamma   90.00
#
_symmetry.space_group_name_H-M   'P 1'
#
loop_
_entity.id
_entity.type
_entity.pdbx_description
1 polymer ?
#
loop_
_entity_poly.entity_id
_entity_poly.type
_entity_poly.pdbx_seq_one_letter_code
_entity_poly.pdbx_strand_id
1 'polypeptide(L)'
;MTCRWKGLQEMEDEAIRPGERLFQLVRDEAGPDQKDRIQDIVCLTHCMNACNAVAMQRGKTPLLMTQMAPDRETARALLAMLDAFNDSETGMVADDQVPDEIPLARPLVPPGVSRSRGRS
;
A
#
# COMPACT_ATOMS: atom_id res chain seq x y z
N MET A 1 -1.50 10.12 -10.31
CA MET A 1 -0.84 10.17 -9.00
C MET A 1 -1.12 11.50 -8.32
N THR A 2 -1.88 11.53 -7.22
CA THR A 2 -2.09 12.74 -6.39
C THR A 2 -2.06 12.41 -4.90
N CYS A 3 -0.98 11.78 -4.43
CA CYS A 3 -0.72 11.67 -3.01
C CYS A 3 -0.02 12.95 -2.54
N ARG A 4 -0.53 13.61 -1.48
CA ARG A 4 0.14 14.73 -0.81
C ARG A 4 1.11 14.20 0.25
N TRP A 5 2.14 14.95 0.61
CA TRP A 5 2.94 14.64 1.80
C TRP A 5 2.05 14.72 3.06
N LYS A 6 2.23 13.81 4.01
CA LYS A 6 1.50 13.86 5.29
C LYS A 6 1.86 15.16 6.02
N GLY A 7 0.85 16.01 6.30
CA GLY A 7 1.04 17.26 7.03
C GLY A 7 1.35 18.50 6.17
N LEU A 8 1.47 18.37 4.85
CA LEU A 8 1.62 19.53 3.95
C LEU A 8 0.29 19.86 3.26
N GLN A 9 -0.21 21.07 3.51
CA GLN A 9 -1.40 21.63 2.84
C GLN A 9 -1.09 22.04 1.39
N GLU A 10 0.14 22.53 1.18
CA GLU A 10 0.70 22.95 -0.11
C GLU A 10 1.76 21.94 -0.54
N MET A 11 1.74 21.54 -1.81
CA MET A 11 2.87 20.78 -2.35
C MET A 11 3.93 21.80 -2.73
N GLU A 12 5.17 21.59 -2.29
CA GLU A 12 6.32 22.25 -2.89
C GLU A 12 6.31 21.97 -4.41
N ASP A 13 6.85 22.90 -5.22
CA ASP A 13 7.04 22.73 -6.67
C ASP A 13 8.13 21.68 -6.99
N GLU A 14 8.06 20.52 -6.33
CA GLU A 14 8.89 19.37 -6.64
C GLU A 14 8.50 18.82 -8.00
N ALA A 15 9.51 18.55 -8.84
CA ALA A 15 9.32 17.96 -10.17
C ALA A 15 8.68 16.57 -10.12
N ILE A 16 8.75 15.86 -8.97
CA ILE A 16 8.27 14.49 -8.78
C ILE A 16 7.32 14.46 -7.60
N ARG A 17 6.12 13.89 -7.78
CA ARG A 17 5.16 13.76 -6.68
C ARG A 17 5.55 12.65 -5.70
N PRO A 18 5.16 12.71 -4.43
CA PRO A 18 5.54 11.71 -3.41
C PRO A 18 5.20 10.27 -3.77
N GLY A 19 4.00 10.05 -4.31
CA GLY A 19 3.59 8.71 -4.76
C GLY A 19 4.41 8.20 -5.95
N GLU A 20 4.86 9.10 -6.82
CA GLU A 20 5.74 8.76 -7.94
C GLU A 20 7.14 8.41 -7.45
N ARG A 21 7.67 9.19 -6.51
CA ARG A 21 8.93 8.89 -5.84
C ARG A 21 8.88 7.52 -5.15
N LEU A 22 7.83 7.23 -4.37
CA LEU A 22 7.69 5.93 -3.72
C LEU A 22 7.57 4.79 -4.74
N PHE A 23 6.82 4.98 -5.83
CA PHE A 23 6.72 3.99 -6.90
C PHE A 23 8.08 3.68 -7.55
N GLN A 24 8.88 4.72 -7.84
CA GLN A 24 10.23 4.54 -8.38
C GLN A 24 11.12 3.75 -7.40
N LEU A 25 11.10 4.11 -6.11
CA LEU A 25 11.87 3.39 -5.08
C LEU A 25 11.45 1.93 -4.96
N VAL A 26 10.14 1.64 -4.98
CA VAL A 26 9.63 0.26 -4.96
C VAL A 26 10.10 -0.52 -6.18
N ARG A 27 10.09 0.08 -7.38
CA ARG A 27 10.62 -0.57 -8.59
C ARG A 27 12.12 -0.79 -8.52
N ASP A 28 12.89 0.11 -7.92
CA ASP A 28 14.34 -0.03 -7.79
C ASP A 28 14.72 -1.17 -6.84
N GLU A 29 14.01 -1.32 -5.72
CA GLU A 29 14.25 -2.36 -4.72
C GLU A 29 13.68 -3.73 -5.15
N ALA A 30 12.70 -3.77 -6.07
CA ALA A 30 12.07 -5.00 -6.52
C ALA A 30 13.00 -5.90 -7.35
N GLY A 31 12.97 -7.20 -7.04
CA GLY A 31 13.56 -8.22 -7.90
C GLY A 31 12.87 -8.32 -9.27
N PRO A 32 13.49 -8.99 -10.28
CA PRO A 32 12.93 -9.11 -11.62
C PRO A 32 11.47 -9.60 -11.63
N ASP A 33 11.16 -10.65 -10.88
CA ASP A 33 9.82 -11.26 -10.84
C ASP A 33 8.76 -10.38 -10.14
N GLN A 34 9.19 -9.50 -9.23
CA GLN A 34 8.30 -8.57 -8.53
C GLN A 34 7.96 -7.35 -9.39
N LYS A 35 8.89 -6.88 -10.24
CA LYS A 35 8.72 -5.69 -11.08
C LYS A 35 7.51 -5.77 -12.00
N ASP A 36 7.22 -6.95 -12.54
CA ASP A 36 6.07 -7.17 -13.44
C ASP A 36 4.73 -7.16 -12.71
N ARG A 37 4.75 -7.33 -11.38
CA ARG A 37 3.56 -7.33 -10.51
C ARG A 37 3.23 -5.95 -9.97
N ILE A 38 4.13 -4.97 -10.13
CA ILE A 38 4.01 -3.61 -9.59
C ILE A 38 3.54 -2.68 -10.70
N GLN A 39 2.37 -2.07 -10.50
CA GLN A 39 1.76 -1.14 -11.43
C GLN A 39 1.49 0.19 -10.74
N ASP A 40 1.64 1.28 -11.50
CA ASP A 40 1.22 2.59 -11.03
C ASP A 40 -0.30 2.71 -11.12
N ILE A 41 -0.90 3.28 -10.07
CA ILE A 41 -2.34 3.58 -10.05
C ILE A 41 -2.50 5.09 -9.93
N VAL A 42 -3.25 5.66 -10.87
CA VAL A 42 -3.42 7.12 -10.96
C VAL A 42 -4.10 7.68 -9.71
N CYS A 43 -5.13 7.02 -9.18
CA CYS A 43 -5.87 7.46 -8.01
C CYS A 43 -6.53 6.28 -7.27
N LEU A 44 -6.38 6.23 -5.95
CA LEU A 44 -7.09 5.31 -5.04
C LEU A 44 -8.15 6.02 -4.19
N THR A 45 -8.52 7.26 -4.55
CA THR A 45 -9.46 8.14 -3.81
C THR A 45 -9.13 8.37 -2.33
N HIS A 46 -7.88 8.08 -1.91
CA HIS A 46 -7.37 8.23 -0.54
C HIS A 46 -6.36 9.38 -0.40
N CYS A 47 -6.56 10.47 -1.16
CA CYS A 47 -5.61 11.58 -1.27
C CYS A 47 -5.25 12.28 0.07
N MET A 48 -6.10 12.16 1.10
CA MET A 48 -5.84 12.70 2.44
C MET A 48 -4.84 11.86 3.25
N ASN A 49 -4.53 10.63 2.82
CA ASN A 49 -3.71 9.68 3.58
C ASN A 49 -2.33 9.45 2.94
N ALA A 50 -1.51 10.50 2.84
CA ALA A 50 -0.14 10.43 2.32
C ALA A 50 0.04 9.52 1.08
N CYS A 51 1.18 8.83 0.93
CA CYS A 51 1.33 7.79 -0.08
C CYS A 51 0.45 6.57 0.26
N ASN A 52 -0.16 5.98 -0.78
CA ASN A 52 -1.05 4.82 -0.67
C ASN A 52 -0.66 3.74 -1.67
N ALA A 53 -0.89 2.48 -1.31
CA ALA A 53 -0.76 1.33 -2.18
C ALA A 53 -1.89 0.34 -1.91
N VAL A 54 -2.15 -0.56 -2.86
CA VAL A 54 -3.12 -1.64 -2.68
C VAL A 54 -2.53 -2.94 -3.20
N ALA A 55 -2.62 -4.00 -2.40
CA ALA A 55 -2.33 -5.36 -2.83
C ALA A 55 -3.65 -6.01 -3.29
N MET A 56 -3.65 -6.58 -4.50
CA MET A 56 -4.84 -7.18 -5.11
C MET A 56 -4.47 -8.47 -5.84
N GLN A 57 -5.26 -9.52 -5.63
CA GLN A 57 -5.17 -10.77 -6.35
C GLN A 57 -6.55 -11.41 -6.41
N ARG A 58 -6.86 -12.09 -7.51
CA ARG A 58 -8.14 -12.80 -7.67
C ARG A 58 -8.30 -13.82 -6.53
N GLY A 59 -9.47 -13.83 -5.90
CA GLY A 59 -9.79 -14.74 -4.80
C GLY A 59 -9.37 -14.24 -3.40
N LYS A 60 -8.64 -13.14 -3.31
CA LYS A 60 -8.19 -12.53 -2.05
C LYS A 60 -8.92 -11.22 -1.78
N THR A 61 -9.10 -10.89 -0.51
CA THR A 61 -9.58 -9.57 -0.09
C THR A 61 -8.48 -8.55 -0.36
N PRO A 62 -8.71 -7.49 -1.15
CA PRO A 62 -7.70 -6.47 -1.37
C PRO A 62 -7.24 -5.81 -0.07
N LEU A 63 -5.97 -5.48 0.02
CA LEU A 63 -5.37 -4.84 1.20
C LEU A 63 -4.91 -3.43 0.85
N LEU A 64 -5.51 -2.42 1.46
CA LEU A 64 -5.10 -1.02 1.31
C LEU A 64 -4.07 -0.66 2.38
N MET A 65 -2.96 -0.07 1.93
CA MET A 65 -1.88 0.45 2.76
C MET A 65 -1.79 1.96 2.57
N THR A 66 -1.79 2.72 3.66
CA THR A 66 -1.90 4.19 3.61
C THR A 66 -0.96 4.87 4.61
N GLN A 67 -0.85 6.20 4.51
CA GLN A 67 -0.02 7.03 5.41
C GLN A 67 1.50 6.77 5.32
N MET A 68 1.95 6.26 4.18
CA MET A 68 3.33 5.88 3.94
C MET A 68 4.23 7.06 3.60
N ALA A 69 5.48 6.98 4.02
CA ALA A 69 6.54 7.91 3.65
C ALA A 69 7.14 7.52 2.27
N PRO A 70 7.59 8.49 1.45
CA PRO A 70 8.19 8.20 0.15
C PRO A 70 9.71 7.93 0.26
N ASP A 71 10.09 6.92 1.04
CA ASP A 71 11.49 6.54 1.30
C ASP A 71 11.78 5.06 0.99
N ARG A 72 13.07 4.68 1.09
CA ARG A 72 13.55 3.32 0.75
C ARG A 72 13.12 2.28 1.77
N GLU A 73 12.96 2.65 3.03
CA GLU A 73 12.52 1.72 4.08
C GLU A 73 11.08 1.30 3.83
N THR A 74 10.22 2.28 3.55
CA THR A 74 8.84 2.06 3.14
C THR A 74 8.74 1.25 1.84
N ALA A 75 9.63 1.49 0.87
CA ALA A 75 9.66 0.71 -0.37
C ALA A 75 9.94 -0.78 -0.11
N ARG A 76 10.91 -1.11 0.76
CA ARG A 76 11.20 -2.50 1.16
C ARG A 76 10.07 -3.10 1.97
N ALA A 77 9.47 -2.34 2.89
CA ALA A 77 8.31 -2.77 3.67
C ALA A 77 7.12 -3.12 2.77
N LEU A 78 6.88 -2.35 1.70
CA LEU A 78 5.84 -2.64 0.71
C LEU A 78 6.07 -3.97 -0.01
N LEU A 79 7.31 -4.28 -0.39
CA LEU A 79 7.66 -5.56 -1.02
C LEU A 79 7.44 -6.72 -0.05
N ALA A 80 7.87 -6.59 1.21
CA ALA A 80 7.61 -7.60 2.24
C ALA A 80 6.11 -7.82 2.48
N MET A 81 5.31 -6.75 2.47
CA MET A 81 3.85 -6.85 2.55
C MET A 81 3.22 -7.54 1.34
N LEU A 82 3.75 -7.31 0.13
CA LEU A 82 3.29 -8.02 -1.07
C LEU A 82 3.58 -9.51 -0.99
N ASP A 83 4.73 -9.91 -0.43
CA ASP A 83 5.08 -11.31 -0.21
C ASP A 83 4.16 -11.94 0.86
N ALA A 84 3.95 -11.27 2.00
CA ALA A 84 3.01 -11.73 3.03
C ALA A 84 1.56 -11.86 2.50
N PHE A 85 1.12 -10.89 1.69
CA PHE A 85 -0.18 -10.95 1.01
C PHE A 85 -0.25 -12.11 0.02
N ASN A 86 0.84 -12.39 -0.70
CA ASN A 86 0.93 -13.51 -1.64
C ASN A 86 0.83 -14.87 -0.95
N ASP A 87 1.41 -15.00 0.24
CA ASP A 87 1.38 -16.23 1.03
C ASP A 87 0.05 -16.43 1.77
N SER A 88 -0.67 -15.34 2.06
CA SER A 88 -2.01 -15.39 2.64
C SER A 88 -3.05 -15.99 1.70
N GLU A 89 -3.79 -17.01 2.13
CA GLU A 89 -4.89 -17.58 1.35
C GLU A 89 -6.01 -16.56 1.06
N THR A 90 -6.27 -15.65 2.00
CA THR A 90 -7.44 -14.76 1.97
C THR A 90 -7.10 -13.31 1.64
N GLY A 91 -5.82 -12.97 1.53
CA GLY A 91 -5.34 -11.57 1.42
C GLY A 91 -5.30 -10.81 2.74
N MET A 92 -5.57 -11.50 3.86
CA MET A 92 -5.37 -10.97 5.20
C MET A 92 -3.91 -11.15 5.62
N VAL A 93 -3.28 -10.06 6.07
CA VAL A 93 -1.98 -10.08 6.73
C VAL A 93 -2.24 -9.83 8.22
N ALA A 94 -1.60 -10.60 9.11
CA ALA A 94 -1.78 -10.42 10.54
C ALA A 94 -1.08 -9.13 11.01
N ASP A 95 -1.62 -8.48 12.04
CA ASP A 95 -1.14 -7.16 12.50
C ASP A 95 0.34 -7.19 12.93
N ASP A 96 0.83 -8.32 13.44
CA ASP A 96 2.23 -8.55 13.83
C ASP A 96 3.18 -8.79 12.65
N GLN A 97 2.63 -8.97 11.44
CA GLN A 97 3.39 -9.09 10.20
C GLN A 97 3.46 -7.78 9.42
N VAL A 98 2.71 -6.74 9.84
CA VAL A 98 2.72 -5.43 9.18
C VAL A 98 3.95 -4.64 9.64
N PRO A 99 4.85 -4.24 8.74
CA PRO A 99 6.01 -3.41 9.10
C PRO A 99 5.58 -2.04 9.62
N ASP A 100 6.37 -1.46 10.53
CA ASP A 100 6.10 -0.15 11.15
C ASP A 100 6.04 0.99 10.11
N GLU A 101 6.74 0.85 8.98
CA GLU A 101 6.74 1.79 7.85
C GLU A 101 5.40 1.80 7.09
N ILE A 102 4.46 0.92 7.44
CA ILE A 102 3.11 0.85 6.89
C ILE A 102 2.12 1.10 8.03
N PRO A 103 1.90 2.37 8.42
CA PRO A 103 1.17 2.71 9.64
C PRO A 103 -0.30 2.29 9.64
N LEU A 104 -0.87 2.08 8.44
CA LEU A 104 -2.24 1.62 8.31
C LEU A 104 -2.37 0.67 7.12
N ALA A 105 -2.46 -0.62 7.42
CA ALA A 105 -2.90 -1.68 6.51
C ALA A 105 -4.32 -2.13 6.88
N ARG A 106 -5.26 -2.11 5.93
CA ARG A 106 -6.63 -2.55 6.16
C ARG A 106 -7.24 -3.23 4.95
N PRO A 107 -8.08 -4.27 5.15
CA PRO A 107 -8.81 -4.86 4.04
C PRO A 107 -9.78 -3.84 3.41
N LEU A 108 -9.79 -3.75 2.08
CA LEU A 108 -10.84 -3.05 1.34
C LEU A 108 -12.07 -3.96 1.27
N VAL A 109 -12.91 -3.84 2.28
CA VAL A 109 -14.21 -4.51 2.29
C VAL A 109 -15.22 -3.60 1.58
N PRO A 110 -15.94 -4.10 0.56
CA PRO A 110 -17.00 -3.33 -0.07
C PRO A 110 -18.07 -2.92 0.97
N PRO A 111 -18.63 -1.71 0.88
CA PRO A 111 -19.73 -1.31 1.75
C PRO A 111 -20.89 -2.32 1.64
N GLY A 112 -21.41 -2.77 2.78
CA GLY A 112 -22.50 -3.75 2.87
C GLY A 112 -22.07 -5.20 3.15
N VAL A 113 -20.77 -5.52 3.07
CA VAL A 113 -20.24 -6.83 3.48
C VAL A 113 -19.80 -6.75 4.95
N SER A 114 -20.70 -7.09 5.87
CA SER A 114 -20.37 -7.20 7.29
C SER A 114 -19.65 -8.53 7.55
N ARG A 115 -18.45 -8.50 8.14
CA ARG A 115 -17.83 -9.71 8.69
C ARG A 115 -18.60 -10.07 9.97
N SER A 116 -19.26 -11.22 9.99
CA SER A 116 -19.67 -11.83 11.24
C SER A 116 -18.40 -12.06 12.07
N ARG A 117 -18.21 -11.26 13.12
CA ARG A 117 -17.25 -11.61 14.18
C ARG A 117 -17.82 -12.85 14.86
N GLY A 118 -17.44 -14.02 14.39
CA GLY A 118 -17.60 -15.26 15.13
C GLY A 118 -16.75 -15.18 16.39
N ARG A 119 -17.35 -14.72 17.49
CA ARG A 119 -16.86 -15.03 18.83
C ARG A 119 -17.27 -16.48 19.08
N SER A 120 -16.30 -17.39 19.04
CA SER A 120 -16.38 -18.66 19.77
C SER A 120 -16.03 -18.41 21.23
#